data_AF-A0A246NA25-F1
#
_entry.id   AF-A0A246NA25-F1
#
_cell.length_a   1.000
_cell.length_b   1.000
_cell.length_c   1.000
_cell.angle_alpha   90.00
_cell.angle_beta   90.00
_cell.angle_gamma   90.00
#
_symmetry.space_group_name_H-M   'P 1'
#
loop_
_entity.id
_entity.type
_entity.pdbx_description
1 polymer ?
#
loop_
_entity_poly.entity_id
_entity_poly.type
_entity_poly.pdbx_seq_one_letter_code
_entity_poly.pdbx_strand_id
1 'polypeptide(L)'
;MQVDFDVKEFIKDSGLYEFLNKKDKIYYINDSSLDFAVSLEPKIFPEFVVYVIHNIPQHHYFFDESAKWCLAITSEGYIDFGVRN
;
A
#
# COMPACT_ATOMS: atom_id res chain seq x y z
N MET A 1 8.17 14.25 -2.05
CA MET A 1 8.08 15.37 -3.03
C MET A 1 8.28 14.96 -4.49
N GLN A 2 8.85 13.78 -4.81
CA GLN A 2 8.72 13.12 -6.13
C GLN A 2 7.81 11.88 -6.01
N VAL A 3 8.11 11.01 -5.03
CA VAL A 3 7.39 9.76 -4.72
C VAL A 3 5.88 9.96 -4.48
N ASP A 4 5.47 11.06 -3.86
CA ASP A 4 4.07 11.32 -3.51
C ASP A 4 3.18 11.57 -4.74
N PHE A 5 3.75 12.17 -5.78
CA PHE A 5 3.07 12.38 -7.05
C PHE A 5 2.95 11.04 -7.80
N ASP A 6 4.06 10.29 -7.81
CA ASP A 6 4.15 8.98 -8.46
C ASP A 6 3.19 7.95 -7.85
N VAL A 7 3.02 7.91 -6.52
CA VAL A 7 2.09 6.98 -5.85
C VAL A 7 0.63 7.30 -6.17
N LYS A 8 0.23 8.58 -6.14
CA LYS A 8 -1.16 8.97 -6.43
C LYS A 8 -1.51 8.73 -7.89
N GLU A 9 -0.61 9.06 -8.81
CA GLU A 9 -0.80 8.77 -10.24
C GLU A 9 -0.83 7.26 -10.49
N PHE A 10 0.10 6.50 -9.90
CA PHE A 10 0.10 5.04 -10.01
C PHE A 10 -1.22 4.42 -9.55
N ILE A 11 -1.73 4.80 -8.36
CA ILE A 11 -2.99 4.26 -7.83
C ILE A 11 -4.16 4.55 -8.78
N LYS A 12 -4.18 5.74 -9.37
CA LYS A 12 -5.23 6.19 -10.28
C LYS A 12 -5.16 5.46 -11.63
N ASP A 13 -3.97 5.34 -12.20
CA ASP A 13 -3.78 4.83 -13.57
C ASP A 13 -3.79 3.30 -13.63
N SER A 14 -3.44 2.62 -12.53
CA SER A 14 -3.40 1.15 -12.43
C SER A 14 -4.76 0.49 -12.19
N GLY A 15 -5.81 1.25 -11.86
CA GLY A 15 -7.09 0.70 -11.38
C GLY A 15 -7.00 0.05 -10.00
N LEU A 16 -5.89 0.30 -9.28
CA LEU A 16 -5.65 -0.25 -7.95
C LEU A 16 -6.68 0.26 -6.94
N TYR A 17 -7.12 1.52 -7.06
CA TYR A 17 -8.15 2.06 -6.18
C TYR A 17 -9.44 1.23 -6.26
N GLU A 18 -9.93 0.93 -7.46
CA GLU A 18 -11.13 0.13 -7.68
C GLU A 18 -10.95 -1.32 -7.23
N PHE A 19 -9.74 -1.87 -7.37
CA PHE A 19 -9.41 -3.20 -6.86
C PHE A 19 -9.46 -3.23 -5.33
N LEU A 20 -8.85 -2.24 -4.67
CA LEU A 20 -8.79 -2.15 -3.20
C LEU A 20 -10.15 -1.84 -2.59
N ASN A 21 -10.97 -1.00 -3.23
CA ASN A 21 -12.29 -0.63 -2.73
C ASN A 21 -13.29 -1.80 -2.70
N LYS A 22 -12.98 -2.92 -3.36
CA LYS A 22 -13.75 -4.17 -3.30
C LYS A 22 -13.30 -5.12 -2.19
N LYS A 23 -12.24 -4.77 -1.44
CA LYS A 23 -11.74 -5.60 -0.33
C LYS A 23 -12.50 -5.29 0.94
N ASP A 24 -12.60 -6.25 1.83
CA ASP A 24 -13.20 -6.02 3.15
C ASP A 24 -12.22 -5.27 4.07
N LYS A 25 -10.94 -5.64 3.99
CA LYS A 25 -9.88 -5.10 4.84
C LYS A 25 -8.55 -5.11 4.09
N ILE A 26 -7.70 -4.15 4.42
CA ILE A 26 -6.32 -4.08 3.97
C ILE A 26 -5.42 -4.14 5.21
N TYR A 27 -4.33 -4.90 5.11
CA TYR A 27 -3.29 -4.98 6.13
C TYR A 27 -2.05 -4.25 5.62
N TYR A 28 -1.38 -3.56 6.53
CA TYR A 28 -0.17 -2.80 6.29
C TYR A 28 0.93 -3.22 7.26
N ILE A 29 2.14 -3.43 6.72
CA ILE A 29 3.39 -3.61 7.48
C ILE A 29 4.51 -2.78 6.85
N ASN A 30 5.56 -2.53 7.63
CA ASN A 30 6.84 -2.03 7.14
C ASN A 30 8.00 -2.87 7.69
N ASP A 31 9.23 -2.50 7.34
CA ASP A 31 10.45 -3.19 7.78
C ASP A 31 10.58 -3.36 9.31
N SER A 32 9.93 -2.47 10.08
CA SER A 32 9.96 -2.49 11.55
C SER A 32 8.75 -3.18 12.19
N SER A 33 7.79 -3.65 11.40
CA SER A 33 6.60 -4.37 11.86
C SER A 33 6.92 -5.84 12.15
N LEU A 34 7.63 -6.12 13.25
CA LEU A 34 8.12 -7.46 13.56
C LEU A 34 7.02 -8.44 14.04
N ASP A 35 6.01 -7.93 14.74
CA ASP A 35 4.99 -8.75 15.42
C ASP A 35 3.57 -8.20 15.29
N PHE A 36 3.35 -7.21 14.42
CA PHE A 36 2.03 -6.61 14.20
C PHE A 36 1.79 -6.21 12.75
N ALA A 37 0.51 -6.02 12.40
CA ALA A 37 0.09 -5.36 11.19
C ALA A 37 -1.00 -4.32 11.52
N VAL A 38 -1.00 -3.20 10.80
CA VAL A 38 -2.07 -2.21 10.90
C VAL A 38 -3.18 -2.63 9.95
N SER A 39 -4.41 -2.71 10.46
CA SER A 39 -5.56 -3.03 9.64
C SER A 39 -6.36 -1.78 9.32
N LEU A 40 -6.72 -1.59 8.06
CA LEU A 40 -7.42 -0.41 7.57
C LEU A 40 -8.62 -0.78 6.70
N GLU A 41 -9.64 0.08 6.72
CA GLU A 41 -10.74 0.04 5.76
C GLU A 41 -10.27 0.59 4.41
N PRO A 42 -10.73 0.01 3.27
CA PRO A 42 -10.29 0.46 1.94
C PRO A 42 -10.48 1.94 1.67
N LYS A 43 -11.55 2.55 2.19
CA LYS A 43 -11.85 3.97 2.02
C LYS A 43 -10.80 4.91 2.64
N ILE A 44 -9.99 4.41 3.58
CA ILE A 44 -8.94 5.17 4.29
C ILE A 44 -7.58 4.98 3.60
N PHE A 45 -7.46 3.99 2.70
CA PHE A 45 -6.19 3.64 2.06
C PHE A 45 -5.51 4.83 1.36
N PRO A 46 -6.20 5.66 0.54
CA PRO A 46 -5.53 6.74 -0.20
C PRO A 46 -4.84 7.77 0.70
N GLU A 47 -5.46 8.15 1.81
CA GLU A 47 -4.86 9.09 2.76
C GLU A 47 -3.77 8.40 3.57
N PHE A 48 -3.98 7.15 3.96
CA PHE A 48 -3.04 6.39 4.79
C PHE A 48 -1.74 6.09 4.06
N VAL A 49 -1.79 5.65 2.79
CA VAL A 49 -0.59 5.36 2.00
C VAL A 49 0.27 6.61 1.85
N VAL A 50 -0.36 7.76 1.56
CA VAL A 50 0.33 9.05 1.47
C VAL A 50 0.92 9.45 2.82
N TYR A 51 0.24 9.20 3.93
CA TYR A 51 0.78 9.49 5.25
C TYR A 51 2.03 8.66 5.55
N VAL A 52 2.01 7.34 5.33
CA VAL A 52 3.14 6.48 5.71
C VAL A 52 4.37 6.72 4.84
N ILE A 53 4.22 6.87 3.52
CA ILE A 53 5.37 7.11 2.61
C ILE A 53 6.10 8.42 2.93
N HIS A 54 5.38 9.43 3.42
CA HIS A 54 5.97 10.72 3.76
C HIS A 54 6.71 10.72 5.09
N ASN A 55 6.16 10.00 6.08
CA ASN A 55 6.61 10.11 7.46
C ASN A 55 7.54 8.95 7.87
N ILE A 56 7.55 7.86 7.11
CA ILE A 56 8.26 6.64 7.46
C ILE A 56 9.10 6.21 6.25
N PRO A 57 10.40 6.52 6.20
CA PRO A 57 11.26 6.21 5.05
C PRO A 57 11.71 4.74 5.08
N GLN A 58 10.77 3.82 4.89
CA GLN A 58 10.98 2.37 4.92
C GLN A 58 10.26 1.71 3.74
N HIS A 59 10.44 0.40 3.58
CA HIS A 59 9.59 -0.35 2.66
C HIS A 59 8.20 -0.51 3.26
N HIS A 60 7.19 -0.37 2.43
CA HIS A 60 5.78 -0.45 2.78
C HIS A 60 5.12 -1.57 2.00
N TYR A 61 4.34 -2.39 2.70
CA TYR A 61 3.63 -3.51 2.09
C TYR A 61 2.16 -3.46 2.50
N PHE A 62 1.28 -3.53 1.50
CA PHE A 62 -0.16 -3.64 1.69
C PHE A 62 -0.67 -4.94 1.08
N PHE A 63 -1.55 -5.64 1.78
CA PHE A 63 -2.01 -6.99 1.41
C PHE A 63 -3.36 -7.33 2.07
N ASP A 64 -3.95 -8.47 1.70
CA ASP A 64 -5.06 -9.08 2.44
C ASP A 64 -4.58 -10.17 3.40
N GLU A 65 -5.45 -10.62 4.31
CA GLU A 65 -5.12 -11.65 5.30
C GLU A 65 -4.52 -12.93 4.69
N SER A 66 -4.92 -13.27 3.46
CA SER A 66 -4.46 -14.48 2.76
C SER A 66 -3.26 -14.29 1.84
N ALA A 67 -2.69 -13.08 1.80
CA ALA A 67 -1.61 -12.66 0.91
C ALA A 67 -1.83 -13.07 -0.56
N LYS A 68 -3.06 -12.88 -1.05
CA LYS A 68 -3.46 -13.09 -2.45
C LYS A 68 -3.07 -11.91 -3.34
N TRP A 69 -2.73 -10.78 -2.78
CA TRP A 69 -2.17 -9.65 -3.52
C TRP A 69 -1.22 -8.88 -2.61
N CYS A 70 -0.32 -8.11 -3.23
CA CYS A 70 0.58 -7.23 -2.50
C CYS A 70 0.84 -5.96 -3.32
N LEU A 71 0.69 -4.80 -2.69
CA LEU A 71 1.28 -3.54 -3.14
C LEU A 71 2.56 -3.33 -2.33
N ALA A 72 3.68 -3.19 -3.03
CA ALA A 72 4.96 -2.86 -2.44
C ALA A 72 5.37 -1.44 -2.85
N ILE A 73 5.78 -0.63 -1.89
CA ILE A 73 6.39 0.68 -2.10
C ILE A 73 7.73 0.66 -1.38
N THR A 74 8.80 0.76 -2.14
CA THR A 74 10.17 0.65 -1.62
C THR A 74 10.68 2.01 -1.14
N SER A 75 11.65 2.00 -0.21
CA SER A 75 12.28 3.22 0.29
C SER A 75 13.06 3.98 -0.80
N GLU A 76 13.43 3.26 -1.86
CA GLU A 76 14.14 3.71 -3.05
C GLU A 76 13.22 4.38 -4.09
N GLY A 77 11.90 4.37 -3.85
CA GLY A 77 10.91 5.04 -4.71
C GLY A 77 10.29 4.16 -5.80
N TYR A 78 10.52 2.84 -5.78
CA TYR A 78 9.80 1.90 -6.66
C TYR A 78 8.45 1.50 -6.08
N ILE A 79 7.48 1.31 -6.97
CA ILE A 79 6.11 0.88 -6.66
C ILE A 79 5.78 -0.30 -7.57
N ASP A 80 5.24 -1.38 -7.00
CA ASP A 80 4.77 -2.52 -7.78
C ASP A 80 3.56 -3.19 -7.12
N PHE A 81 2.72 -3.83 -7.93
CA PHE A 81 1.51 -4.51 -7.50
C PHE A 81 1.39 -5.90 -8.12
N GLY A 82 1.26 -6.91 -7.27
CA GLY A 82 1.13 -8.31 -7.68
C GLY A 82 -0.16 -8.95 -7.16
N VAL A 83 -0.68 -9.90 -7.93
CA VAL A 83 -1.80 -10.77 -7.54
C VAL A 83 -1.36 -12.23 -7.68
N ARG A 84 -1.66 -13.05 -6.66
CA ARG A 84 -1.43 -14.49 -6.66
C ARG A 84 -2.62 -15.19 -7.31
N ASN A 85 -2.34 -15.98 -8.35
CA ASN A 85 -3.30 -16.86 -9.02
C ASN A 85 -3.61 -18.11 -8.18
#